data_AF-A0A821GNA2-F1
#
_entry.id   AF-A0A821GNA2-F1
#
_cell.length_a   1.000
_cell.length_b   1.000
_cell.length_c   1.000
_cell.angle_alpha   90.00
_cell.angle_beta   90.00
_cell.angle_gamma   90.00
#
_symmetry.space_group_name_H-M   'P 1'
#
loop_
_entity.id
_entity.type
_entity.pdbx_description
1 polymer ?
#
loop_
_entity_poly.entity_id
_entity_poly.type
_entity_poly.pdbx_seq_one_letter_code
_entity_poly.pdbx_strand_id
1 'polypeptide(L)' 'MLAQYAQENPKSWDQHLSKLAFSIRTSVNETTGDTPAYLNFGRDPKLPLDLL' A
#
# COMPACT_ATOMS: atom_id res chain seq x y z
N MET A 1 2.51 -9.97 -6.77
CA MET A 1 1.79 -9.34 -5.63
C MET A 1 0.27 -9.47 -5.74
N LEU A 2 -0.42 -8.83 -6.69
CA LEU A 2 -1.90 -8.93 -6.76
C LEU A 2 -2.41 -10.35 -7.03
N ALA A 3 -1.80 -11.07 -7.97
CA ALA A 3 -2.16 -12.46 -8.28
C ALA A 3 -2.00 -13.40 -7.08
N GLN A 4 -1.06 -13.10 -6.18
CA GLN A 4 -0.84 -13.87 -4.96
C GLN A 4 -1.90 -13.59 -3.88
N TYR A 5 -2.41 -12.36 -3.83
CA TYR A 5 -3.53 -11.98 -2.94
C TYR A 5 -4.89 -12.44 -3.48
N ALA A 6 -5.05 -12.54 -4.80
CA ALA A 6 -6.28 -12.98 -5.45
C ALA A 6 -6.29 -14.48 -5.79
N GLN A 7 -5.33 -15.27 -5.28
CA GLN A 7 -5.20 -16.70 -5.62
C GLN A 7 -6.43 -17.52 -5.19
N GLU A 8 -6.99 -17.23 -4.01
CA GLU A 8 -8.16 -17.94 -3.49
C GLU A 8 -9.43 -17.64 -4.28
N ASN A 9 -9.57 -16.40 -4.77
CA ASN A 9 -10.68 -16.00 -5.62
C ASN A 9 -10.23 -14.96 -6.65
N PRO A 10 -9.84 -15.39 -7.86
CA PRO A 10 -9.36 -14.48 -8.89
C PRO A 10 -10.38 -13.42 -9.31
N LYS A 11 -11.68 -13.63 -9.04
CA LYS A 11 -12.74 -12.67 -9.36
C LYS A 11 -12.85 -11.50 -8.36
N SER A 12 -12.26 -11.60 -7.17
CA SER A 12 -12.31 -10.55 -6.15
C SER A 12 -11.08 -9.62 -6.17
N TRP A 13 -10.29 -9.64 -7.24
CA TRP A 13 -9.07 -8.84 -7.39
C TRP A 13 -9.30 -7.34 -7.17
N ASP A 14 -10.47 -6.85 -7.56
CA ASP A 14 -10.92 -5.46 -7.42
C ASP A 14 -11.03 -5.05 -5.94
N GLN A 15 -11.48 -5.95 -5.08
CA GLN A 15 -11.59 -5.74 -3.64
C GLN A 15 -10.21 -5.59 -2.96
N HIS A 16 -9.15 -6.11 -3.60
CA HIS A 16 -7.78 -6.00 -3.09
C HIS A 16 -7.06 -4.73 -3.59
N LEU A 17 -7.60 -4.01 -4.58
CA LEU A 17 -6.94 -2.82 -5.15
C LEU A 17 -6.69 -1.74 -4.11
N SER A 18 -7.68 -1.44 -3.27
CA SER A 18 -7.53 -0.40 -2.24
C SER A 18 -6.42 -0.74 -1.25
N LYS A 19 -6.32 -2.02 -0.86
CA LYS A 19 -5.26 -2.51 0.05
C LYS A 19 -3.89 -2.47 -0.62
N LEU A 20 -3.80 -2.89 -1.88
CA LEU A 20 -2.57 -2.86 -2.66
C LEU A 20 -2.07 -1.42 -2.87
N ALA A 21 -2.97 -0.53 -3.30
CA ALA A 21 -2.65 0.87 -3.51
C ALA A 21 -2.24 1.57 -2.20
N PHE A 22 -2.81 1.15 -1.07
CA PHE A 22 -2.39 1.61 0.24
C PHE A 22 -0.95 1.13 0.55
N SER A 23 -0.69 -0.17 0.43
CA SER A 23 0.63 -0.76 0.66
C SER A 23 1.72 -0.11 -0.20
N ILE A 24 1.46 0.14 -1.48
CA ILE A 24 2.41 0.83 -2.38
C ILE A 24 2.71 2.24 -1.88
N ARG A 25 1.69 2.99 -1.42
CA ARG A 25 1.86 4.37 -0.96
C ARG A 25 2.64 4.49 0.35
N THR A 26 2.58 3.48 1.20
CA THR A 26 3.28 3.46 2.50
C THR A 26 4.60 2.70 2.49
N SER A 27 4.94 2.04 1.38
CA SER A 27 6.23 1.35 1.25
C SER A 27 7.31 2.32 0.80
N VAL A 28 8.48 2.26 1.43
CA VAL A 28 9.65 3.05 1.02
C VAL A 28 10.05 2.62 -0.39
N ASN A 29 10.19 3.60 -1.28
CA ASN A 29 10.68 3.37 -2.63
C ASN A 29 12.21 3.41 -2.64
N GLU A 30 12.84 2.34 -3.12
CA GLU A 30 14.31 2.17 -3.09
C GLU A 30 15.09 3.26 -3.82
N THR A 31 14.53 3.83 -4.89
CA THR A 31 15.21 4.87 -5.69
C THR A 31 15.19 6.23 -4.98
N THR A 32 14.07 6.54 -4.32
CA THR A 32 13.88 7.86 -3.68
C THR A 32 14.22 7.87 -2.19
N GLY A 33 14.25 6.70 -1.55
CA GLY A 33 14.47 6.54 -0.11
C GLY A 33 13.27 6.90 0.76
N ASP A 34 12.18 7.37 0.16
CA ASP A 34 10.97 7.83 0.86
C ASP A 34 9.71 7.09 0.39
N THR A 35 8.62 7.22 1.15
CA THR A 35 7.32 6.67 0.75
C THR A 35 6.65 7.56 -0.31
N PRO A 36 5.90 6.98 -1.26
CA PRO A 36 5.11 7.79 -2.19
C PRO A 36 4.09 8.69 -1.49
N ALA A 37 3.56 8.30 -0.33
CA ALA A 37 2.66 9.15 0.44
C ALA A 37 3.36 10.41 0.96
N TYR A 38 4.56 10.28 1.52
CA TYR A 38 5.36 11.40 1.98
C TYR A 38 5.72 12.34 0.83
N LEU A 39 6.16 11.80 -0.32
CA LEU A 39 6.52 12.62 -1.47
C LEU A 39 5.34 13.40 -2.08
N ASN A 40 4.12 12.83 -2.05
CA ASN A 40 2.94 13.50 -2.62
C ASN A 40 2.24 14.44 -1.65
N PHE A 41 2.20 14.12 -0.36
CA PHE A 41 1.38 14.84 0.63
C PHE A 41 2.19 15.51 1.74
N GLY A 42 3.52 15.34 1.76
CA GLY A 42 4.41 15.84 2.81
C GLY A 42 4.26 15.13 4.15
N ARG A 43 3.51 14.02 4.21
CA ARG A 43 3.27 13.22 5.41
C ARG A 43 2.86 11.81 5.07
N ASP A 44 3.21 10.87 5.93
CA ASP A 44 2.68 9.52 5.89
C ASP A 44 1.28 9.41 6.52
N PRO A 45 0.44 8.48 6.06
CA PRO A 45 -0.82 8.16 6.73
C PRO A 45 -0.52 7.48 8.06
N LYS A 46 -1.17 7.94 9.14
CA LYS A 46 -1.08 7.28 10.45
C LYS A 46 -1.82 5.95 10.41
N LEU A 47 -1.10 4.86 10.63
CA LEU A 47 -1.66 3.52 10.73
C LEU A 47 -2.22 3.30 12.15
N PRO A 48 -3.24 2.44 12.31
CA PRO A 48 -3.67 1.99 13.63
C PRO A 48 -2.51 1.36 14.44
N LEU A 49 -1.53 0.75 13.77
CA LEU A 49 -0.32 0.22 14.43
C LEU A 49 0.60 1.31 14.99
N ASP A 50 0.59 2.52 14.44
CA ASP A 50 1.44 3.63 14.90
C ASP A 50 0.90 4.29 16.19
N LEU A 51 -0.31 3.91 16.61
CA LEU A 51 -1.00 4.44 17.79
C LEU A 51 -0.92 3.50 19.01
N LEU A 52 -0.35 2.30 18.85
CA LEU A 52 -0.07 1.33 19.91
C LEU A 52 1.29 1.65 20.55
#